data_AF-A0A9P4I5V2-F1
#
_entry.id   AF-A0A9P4I5V2-F1
#
_cell.length_a   1.000
_cell.length_b   1.000
_cell.length_c   1.000
_cell.angle_alpha   90.00
_cell.angle_beta   90.00
_cell.angle_gamma   90.00
#
_symmetry.space_group_name_H-M   'P 1'
#
loop_
_entity.id
_entity.type
_entity.pdbx_description
1 polymer ?
#
loop_
_entity_poly.entity_id
_entity_poly.type
_entity_poly.pdbx_seq_one_letter_code
_entity_poly.pdbx_strand_id
1 'polypeptide(L)'
;RHPCPHCKKYRGNNGFKRRDHLTQHLRNYHHIDVDEREGHVDSWDGTRIVDTSRCPLAGCPQYREQRLHWQDEPIFPKRRDYTEHMKKVHNESPFPCPEPGCDRIDGRGYFRKVDLIKHQKKEHG
;
A
#
# COMPACT_ATOMS: atom_id res chain seq x y z
N ARG A 1 -24.10 -11.30 0.56
CA ARG A 1 -23.07 -12.03 1.35
C ARG A 1 -21.72 -11.81 0.67
N HIS A 2 -20.65 -11.73 1.44
CA HIS A 2 -19.29 -11.40 0.99
C HIS A 2 -18.39 -12.63 1.15
N PRO A 3 -18.23 -13.46 0.10
CA PRO A 3 -17.41 -14.66 0.17
C PRO A 3 -15.92 -14.36 0.15
N CYS A 4 -15.13 -15.17 0.85
CA CYS A 4 -13.68 -15.13 0.76
C CYS A 4 -13.21 -15.94 -0.46
N PRO A 5 -12.40 -15.37 -1.37
CA PRO A 5 -11.88 -16.09 -2.54
C PRO A 5 -10.75 -17.06 -2.20
N HIS A 6 -10.09 -16.88 -1.04
CA HIS A 6 -8.90 -17.64 -0.64
C HIS A 6 -9.19 -18.74 0.39
N CYS A 7 -10.43 -18.83 0.88
CA CYS A 7 -10.85 -19.84 1.85
C CYS A 7 -11.89 -20.80 1.28
N LYS A 8 -11.75 -22.09 1.59
CA LYS A 8 -12.81 -23.08 1.32
C LYS A 8 -14.04 -22.87 2.22
N LYS A 9 -13.81 -22.44 3.47
CA LYS A 9 -14.86 -22.30 4.50
C LYS A 9 -15.89 -21.20 4.21
N TYR A 10 -15.42 -20.03 3.75
CA TYR A 10 -16.25 -18.84 3.54
C TYR A 10 -16.52 -18.58 2.05
N ARG A 11 -16.52 -19.62 1.22
CA ARG A 11 -16.76 -19.51 -0.23
C ARG A 11 -18.26 -19.54 -0.55
N GLY A 12 -18.67 -18.86 -1.63
CA GLY A 12 -20.04 -18.89 -2.13
C GLY A 12 -21.08 -18.42 -1.10
N ASN A 13 -22.10 -19.23 -0.85
CA ASN A 13 -23.20 -18.87 0.05
C ASN A 13 -22.80 -18.84 1.54
N ASN A 14 -21.63 -19.40 1.90
CA ASN A 14 -21.05 -19.32 3.25
C ASN A 14 -20.29 -18.00 3.49
N GLY A 15 -20.38 -17.05 2.56
CA GLY A 15 -19.77 -15.74 2.70
C GLY A 15 -20.29 -14.95 3.90
N PHE A 16 -19.46 -14.03 4.37
CA PHE A 16 -19.76 -13.15 5.49
C PHE A 16 -21.02 -12.33 5.21
N LYS A 17 -21.80 -12.02 6.24
CA LYS A 17 -23.01 -11.20 6.07
C LYS A 17 -22.65 -9.75 5.71
N ARG A 18 -21.55 -9.25 6.26
CA ARG A 18 -21.06 -7.88 6.06
C ARG A 18 -19.65 -7.85 5.45
N ARG A 19 -19.34 -6.76 4.74
CA ARG A 19 -18.08 -6.57 4.02
C ARG A 19 -16.90 -6.33 4.97
N ASP A 20 -17.11 -5.61 6.06
CA ASP A 20 -16.09 -5.34 7.08
C ASP A 20 -15.56 -6.62 7.74
N HIS A 21 -16.41 -7.61 8.01
CA HIS A 21 -15.96 -8.91 8.53
C HIS A 21 -15.15 -9.70 7.50
N LEU A 22 -15.47 -9.56 6.19
CA LEU A 22 -14.64 -10.13 5.14
C LEU A 22 -13.28 -9.41 5.10
N THR A 23 -13.25 -8.08 5.13
CA THR A 23 -12.00 -7.30 5.11
C THR A 23 -11.12 -7.64 6.32
N GLN A 24 -11.70 -7.73 7.51
CA GLN A 24 -10.99 -8.17 8.71
C GLN A 24 -10.47 -9.61 8.57
N HIS A 25 -11.27 -10.52 8.02
CA HIS A 25 -10.84 -11.88 7.76
C HIS A 25 -9.68 -11.94 6.77
N LEU A 26 -9.74 -11.19 5.67
CA LEU A 26 -8.68 -11.12 4.67
C LEU A 26 -7.39 -10.52 5.24
N ARG A 27 -7.50 -9.48 6.08
CA ARG A 27 -6.35 -8.89 6.78
C ARG A 27 -5.73 -9.84 7.79
N ASN A 28 -6.53 -10.50 8.63
CA ASN A 28 -6.01 -11.28 9.75
C ASN A 28 -5.58 -12.70 9.35
N TYR A 29 -6.28 -13.34 8.44
CA TYR A 29 -6.01 -14.73 8.04
C TYR A 29 -5.21 -14.84 6.75
N HIS A 30 -5.40 -13.90 5.82
CA HIS A 30 -4.70 -13.93 4.54
C HIS A 30 -3.62 -12.84 4.42
N HIS A 31 -3.52 -11.92 5.38
CA HIS A 31 -2.63 -10.76 5.31
C HIS A 31 -2.83 -9.91 4.04
N ILE A 32 -4.07 -9.89 3.52
CA ILE A 32 -4.48 -9.11 2.36
C ILE A 32 -5.25 -7.89 2.84
N ASP A 33 -4.69 -6.71 2.62
CA ASP A 33 -5.41 -5.45 2.76
C ASP A 33 -6.32 -5.25 1.55
N VAL A 34 -7.56 -5.68 1.64
CA VAL A 34 -8.60 -5.31 0.66
C VAL A 34 -9.10 -3.92 1.04
N ASP A 35 -8.33 -2.91 0.64
CA ASP A 35 -8.81 -1.54 0.63
C ASP A 35 -9.67 -1.35 -0.62
N GLU A 36 -10.86 -0.79 -0.42
CA GLU A 36 -12.01 -0.92 -1.31
C GLU A 36 -11.99 0.03 -2.51
N ARG A 37 -10.86 0.13 -3.21
CA ARG A 37 -10.76 0.93 -4.43
C ARG A 37 -9.91 0.24 -5.49
N GLU A 38 -10.49 -0.82 -6.04
CA GLU A 38 -10.14 -1.30 -7.37
C GLU A 38 -10.52 -0.20 -8.38
N GLY A 39 -9.52 0.45 -8.97
CA GLY A 39 -9.67 1.21 -10.22
C GLY A 39 -9.94 2.72 -10.08
N HIS A 40 -9.04 3.48 -10.71
CA HIS A 40 -9.16 4.86 -11.16
C HIS A 40 -9.08 5.98 -10.10
N VAL A 41 -7.97 6.74 -10.20
CA VAL A 41 -7.79 8.12 -9.72
C VAL A 41 -9.01 8.95 -10.16
N ASP A 42 -9.69 9.68 -9.30
CA ASP A 42 -9.40 11.10 -9.13
C ASP A 42 -9.57 11.53 -7.66
N SER A 43 -8.70 12.44 -7.25
CA SER A 43 -8.59 13.00 -5.90
C SER A 43 -9.80 13.85 -5.52
N TRP A 44 -10.20 13.79 -4.24
CA TRP A 44 -10.92 14.90 -3.59
C TRP A 44 -10.56 15.06 -2.10
N ASP A 45 -10.15 14.02 -1.38
CA ASP A 45 -9.94 14.11 0.08
C ASP A 45 -8.46 13.90 0.48
N GLY A 46 -7.58 14.84 0.11
CA GLY A 46 -6.34 15.25 0.80
C GLY A 46 -5.29 14.22 1.29
N THR A 47 -5.52 12.92 1.11
CA THR A 47 -4.70 11.84 1.63
C THR A 47 -3.85 11.36 0.48
N ARG A 48 -2.55 11.70 0.49
CA ARG A 48 -1.58 11.24 -0.51
C ARG A 48 -1.54 9.70 -0.52
N ILE A 49 -2.34 9.07 -1.38
CA ILE A 49 -2.22 7.67 -1.73
C ILE A 49 -0.97 7.58 -2.62
N VAL A 50 0.09 6.96 -2.10
CA VAL A 50 1.30 6.72 -2.89
C VAL A 50 0.94 5.62 -3.88
N ASP A 51 0.93 5.94 -5.17
CA ASP A 51 0.75 4.95 -6.25
C ASP A 51 1.92 3.97 -6.21
N THR A 52 1.71 2.79 -5.63
CA THR A 52 2.74 1.75 -5.52
C THR A 52 2.92 0.95 -6.80
N SER A 53 2.26 1.33 -7.90
CA SER A 53 2.33 0.60 -9.17
C SER A 53 3.57 0.94 -9.99
N ARG A 54 4.24 2.05 -9.68
CA ARG A 54 5.38 2.62 -10.43
C ARG A 54 6.31 3.39 -9.50
N CYS A 55 7.54 3.63 -9.94
CA CYS A 55 8.47 4.46 -9.20
C CYS A 55 8.11 5.95 -9.37
N PRO A 56 8.13 6.77 -8.29
CA PRO A 56 7.84 8.20 -8.38
C PRO A 56 9.03 9.07 -8.81
N LEU A 57 10.24 8.52 -8.89
CA LEU A 57 11.47 9.28 -9.11
C LEU A 57 11.80 9.40 -10.60
N ALA A 58 11.76 10.63 -11.14
CA ALA A 58 12.12 10.91 -12.51
C ALA A 58 13.57 10.48 -12.80
N GLY A 59 13.76 9.66 -13.83
CA GLY A 59 15.07 9.07 -14.17
C GLY A 59 15.26 7.62 -13.73
N CYS A 60 14.33 7.05 -12.96
CA CYS A 60 14.32 5.61 -12.70
C CYS A 60 13.80 4.84 -13.94
N PRO A 61 14.37 3.69 -14.33
CA PRO A 61 13.81 2.87 -15.42
C PRO A 61 12.38 2.39 -15.15
N GLN A 62 12.00 2.27 -13.87
CA GLN A 62 10.65 1.94 -13.41
C GLN A 62 9.78 3.19 -13.17
N TYR A 63 10.26 4.38 -13.51
CA TYR A 63 9.46 5.60 -13.57
C TYR A 63 8.60 5.59 -14.82
N ARG A 64 7.31 5.89 -14.65
CA ARG A 64 6.40 6.08 -15.78
C ARG A 64 5.51 7.27 -15.50
N GLU A 65 5.64 8.31 -16.31
CA GLU A 65 4.99 9.61 -16.10
C GLU A 65 3.45 9.49 -16.16
N GLN A 66 2.90 8.73 -17.12
CA GLN A 66 1.45 8.56 -17.28
C GLN A 66 1.05 7.12 -17.59
N ARG A 67 -0.03 6.65 -16.96
CA ARG A 67 -0.82 5.49 -17.42
C ARG A 67 -1.65 5.98 -18.60
N LEU A 68 -1.02 6.05 -19.77
CA LEU A 68 -1.66 6.49 -21.01
C LEU A 68 -2.73 5.50 -21.46
N HIS A 69 -2.64 4.23 -21.03
CA HIS A 69 -3.58 3.19 -21.44
C HIS A 69 -4.09 2.39 -20.23
N TRP A 70 -5.39 2.16 -20.18
CA TRP A 70 -6.06 1.38 -19.13
C TRP A 70 -5.61 -0.08 -19.05
N GLN A 71 -4.93 -0.57 -20.09
CA GLN A 71 -4.39 -1.94 -20.17
C GLN A 71 -2.90 -2.01 -19.80
N ASP A 72 -2.29 -0.90 -19.38
CA ASP A 72 -0.89 -0.91 -18.98
C ASP A 72 -0.70 -1.70 -17.68
N GLU A 73 0.00 -2.84 -17.82
CA GLU A 73 0.41 -3.68 -16.71
C GLU A 73 1.19 -2.85 -15.67
N PRO A 74 0.90 -3.01 -14.37
CA PRO A 74 1.66 -2.36 -13.31
C PRO A 74 3.12 -2.83 -13.35
N ILE A 75 4.08 -1.89 -13.28
CA ILE A 75 5.51 -2.21 -13.18
C ILE A 75 5.79 -2.98 -11.89
N PHE A 76 5.10 -2.60 -10.81
CA PHE A 76 5.09 -3.32 -9.55
C PHE A 76 3.69 -3.91 -9.33
N PRO A 77 3.45 -5.16 -9.73
CA PRO A 77 2.15 -5.80 -9.56
C PRO A 77 1.82 -6.02 -8.07
N LYS A 78 2.82 -6.11 -7.20
CA LYS A 78 2.63 -6.23 -5.76
C LYS A 78 3.32 -5.09 -5.03
N ARG A 79 2.69 -4.66 -3.94
CA ARG A 79 3.23 -3.64 -3.02
C ARG A 79 4.60 -4.02 -2.45
N ARG A 80 4.88 -5.31 -2.27
CA ARG A 80 6.18 -5.82 -1.83
C ARG A 80 7.28 -5.46 -2.83
N ASP A 81 7.02 -5.63 -4.13
CA ASP A 81 8.00 -5.39 -5.18
C ASP A 81 8.36 -3.90 -5.24
N TYR A 82 7.35 -3.02 -5.14
CA TYR A 82 7.56 -1.58 -5.00
C TYR A 82 8.40 -1.23 -3.76
N THR A 83 8.07 -1.81 -2.61
CA THR A 83 8.78 -1.54 -1.36
C THR A 83 10.24 -1.97 -1.45
N GLU A 84 10.50 -3.14 -2.02
CA GLU A 84 11.85 -3.65 -2.23
C GLU A 84 12.63 -2.78 -3.20
N HIS A 85 12.00 -2.35 -4.29
CA HIS A 85 12.58 -1.43 -5.26
C HIS A 85 13.01 -0.11 -4.62
N MET A 86 12.10 0.58 -3.93
CA MET A 86 12.41 1.87 -3.30
C MET A 86 13.54 1.75 -2.27
N LYS A 87 13.60 0.65 -1.52
CA LYS A 87 14.69 0.39 -0.57
C LYS A 87 16.02 0.10 -1.25
N LYS A 88 16.06 -0.73 -2.28
CA LYS A 88 17.31 -1.18 -2.91
C LYS A 88 17.88 -0.19 -3.91
N VAL A 89 17.02 0.43 -4.71
CA VAL A 89 17.41 1.30 -5.83
C VAL A 89 17.58 2.73 -5.36
N HIS A 90 16.66 3.21 -4.52
CA HIS A 90 16.64 4.61 -4.12
C HIS A 90 17.09 4.82 -2.68
N ASN A 91 17.12 3.77 -1.85
CA ASN A 91 17.25 3.90 -0.40
C ASN A 91 16.31 4.96 0.14
N GLU A 92 15.09 5.04 -0.40
CA GLU A 92 14.10 6.04 -0.02
C GLU A 92 12.81 5.37 0.42
N SER A 93 12.13 6.03 1.36
CA SER A 93 10.81 5.63 1.82
C SER A 93 9.86 6.80 1.66
N PRO A 94 8.60 6.59 1.21
CA PRO A 94 7.65 7.69 1.02
C PRO A 94 7.29 8.47 2.29
N PHE A 95 7.43 7.86 3.47
CA PHE A 95 7.11 8.46 4.77
C PHE A 95 8.28 8.30 5.75
N PRO A 96 9.38 9.07 5.59
CA PRO A 96 10.47 9.11 6.56
C PRO A 96 10.02 9.83 7.85
N CYS A 97 10.67 9.53 8.97
CA CYS A 97 10.42 10.25 10.22
C CYS A 97 11.06 11.65 10.15
N PRO A 98 10.32 12.74 10.42
CA PRO A 98 10.85 14.11 10.38
C PRO A 98 11.63 14.50 11.65
N GLU A 99 11.62 13.68 12.70
CA GLU A 99 12.25 14.02 13.98
C GLU A 99 13.78 13.97 13.88
N PRO A 100 14.49 15.05 14.29
CA PRO A 100 15.95 15.10 14.21
C PRO A 100 16.57 14.08 15.15
N GLY A 101 17.46 13.23 14.60
CA GLY A 101 18.11 12.16 15.35
C GLY A 101 17.35 10.83 15.36
N CYS A 102 16.21 10.72 14.66
CA CYS A 102 15.53 9.44 14.49
C CYS A 102 16.18 8.58 13.40
N ASP A 103 16.42 7.29 13.67
CA ASP A 103 16.98 6.34 12.70
C ASP A 103 16.02 5.97 11.55
N ARG A 104 14.75 6.38 11.63
CA ARG A 104 13.69 6.06 10.67
C ARG A 104 13.64 7.03 9.48
N ILE A 105 14.81 7.37 8.96
CA ILE A 105 15.00 8.20 7.76
C ILE A 105 15.31 7.35 6.52
N ASP A 106 15.21 7.95 5.34
CA ASP A 106 15.54 7.30 4.06
C ASP A 106 14.76 5.99 3.85
N GLY A 107 15.40 4.96 3.29
CA GLY A 107 14.81 3.64 3.01
C GLY A 107 14.42 2.84 4.25
N ARG A 108 14.76 3.34 5.44
CA ARG A 108 14.37 2.77 6.75
C ARG A 108 13.07 3.38 7.30
N GLY A 109 12.53 4.38 6.61
CA GLY A 109 11.24 4.98 6.90
C GLY A 109 10.05 4.05 6.63
N TYR A 110 8.86 4.66 6.61
CA TYR A 110 7.60 3.93 6.49
C TYR A 110 7.00 4.05 5.09
N PHE A 111 6.31 2.99 4.67
CA PHE A 111 5.61 2.93 3.38
C PHE A 111 4.10 3.14 3.53
N ARG A 112 3.64 3.44 4.75
CA ARG A 112 2.28 3.89 5.07
C ARG A 112 2.36 5.05 6.04
N LYS A 113 1.55 6.08 5.79
CA LYS A 113 1.41 7.22 6.70
C LYS A 113 0.95 6.80 8.10
N VAL A 114 0.06 5.80 8.19
CA VAL A 114 -0.45 5.28 9.48
C VAL A 114 0.68 4.69 10.33
N ASP A 115 1.64 4.01 9.72
CA ASP A 115 2.77 3.40 10.44
C ASP A 115 3.73 4.49 10.95
N LEU A 116 3.96 5.54 10.17
CA LEU A 116 4.69 6.73 10.62
C LEU A 116 4.00 7.41 11.81
N ILE A 117 2.69 7.67 11.73
CA ILE A 117 1.94 8.31 12.82
C ILE A 117 2.01 7.46 14.10
N LYS A 118 1.87 6.13 13.98
CA LYS A 118 2.00 5.21 15.12
C LYS A 118 3.40 5.27 15.75
N HIS A 119 4.45 5.31 14.91
CA HIS A 119 5.82 5.46 15.38
C HIS A 119 6.04 6.78 16.11
N GLN A 120 5.62 7.89 15.50
CA GLN A 120 5.76 9.22 16.10
C GLN A 120 5.06 9.28 17.47
N LYS A 121 3.83 8.76 17.58
CA LYS A 121 3.13 8.71 18.87
C LYS A 121 3.80 7.85 19.94
N LYS A 122 4.63 6.87 19.55
CA LYS A 122 5.25 5.92 20.47
C LYS A 122 6.65 6.33 20.90
N GLU A 123 7.44 6.87 19.97
CA GLU A 123 8.86 7.17 20.18
C GLU A 123 9.12 8.69 20.34
N HIS A 124 8.17 9.55 19.95
CA HIS A 124 8.31 11.01 19.93
C HIS A 124 7.08 11.74 20.52
N GLY A 125 6.13 10.99 21.09
CA GLY A 125 4.84 11.49 21.58
C GLY A 125 4.67 11.31 23.07
#